data_AF-A0A7V6H6I9-F1
#
_entry.id   AF-A0A7V6H6I9-F1
#
_cell.length_a   1.000
_cell.length_b   1.000
_cell.length_c   1.000
_cell.angle_alpha   90.00
_cell.angle_beta   90.00
_cell.angle_gamma   90.00
#
_symmetry.space_group_name_H-M   'P 1'
#
loop_
_entity.id
_entity.type
_entity.pdbx_description
1 polymer ?
#
loop_
_entity_poly.entity_id
_entity_poly.type
_entity_poly.pdbx_seq_one_letter_code
_entity_poly.pdbx_strand_id
1 'polypeptide(L)'
;MIVSLNWIKQYVNLPDDICMDELAHDLTMRTVEVESVSNPKDDLENIIIGRIVSVDRHPNADKLSVCMVDIGTGEDSQIVCGGSNLREGMLVALALPGSFVRWHGEGEKVKIKSSKLRGVKSEGMICASEELCLEALFPSKSEAEIMDLSSFKASVGDELASVLELDDILLEIDNKSMTNRPDLWGHYGIAREIAAIYELPLKPLPEFSIEGDIEEYPVKILSNSCYRYAGLLYDGLQNV
;
A
#
# COMPACT_ATOMS: atom_id res chain seq x y z
N MET A 1 15.10 0.27 8.28
CA MET A 1 13.86 1.01 8.60
C MET A 1 13.31 1.58 7.31
N ILE A 2 12.01 1.49 7.02
CA ILE A 2 11.42 2.07 5.80
C ILE A 2 10.77 3.41 6.13
N VAL A 3 11.01 4.43 5.31
CA VAL A 3 10.36 5.75 5.41
C VAL A 3 9.72 6.16 4.09
N SER A 4 8.51 6.70 4.18
CA SER A 4 7.72 7.27 3.09
C SER A 4 8.19 8.68 2.75
N LEU A 5 8.46 8.94 1.46
CA LEU A 5 8.77 10.28 0.98
C LEU A 5 7.54 11.19 1.06
N ASN A 6 6.35 10.68 0.78
CA ASN A 6 5.10 11.43 0.96
C ASN A 6 4.93 11.94 2.40
N TRP A 7 5.29 11.13 3.40
CA TRP A 7 5.26 11.57 4.80
C TRP A 7 6.38 12.54 5.13
N ILE A 8 7.57 12.40 4.55
CA ILE A 8 8.66 13.37 4.71
C ILE A 8 8.26 14.74 4.14
N LYS A 9 7.58 14.77 2.97
CA LYS A 9 7.10 15.99 2.31
C LYS A 9 6.11 16.79 3.17
N GLN A 10 5.47 16.15 4.15
CA GLN A 10 4.63 16.86 5.12
C GLN A 10 5.45 17.83 5.99
N TYR A 11 6.73 17.54 6.21
CA TYR A 11 7.63 18.32 7.08
C TYR A 11 8.61 19.19 6.30
N VAL A 12 8.97 18.84 5.06
CA VAL A 12 9.93 19.58 4.24
C VAL A 12 9.43 19.68 2.81
N ASN A 13 9.45 20.88 2.24
CA ASN A 13 9.13 21.08 0.83
C ASN A 13 10.37 20.80 -0.02
N LEU A 14 10.44 19.62 -0.63
CA LEU A 14 11.53 19.26 -1.53
C LEU A 14 11.39 19.99 -2.87
N PRO A 15 12.50 20.27 -3.57
CA PRO A 15 12.45 20.76 -4.95
C PRO A 15 11.68 19.79 -5.85
N ASP A 16 10.89 20.32 -6.80
CA ASP A 16 10.07 19.51 -7.71
C ASP A 16 10.92 18.63 -8.65
N ASP A 17 12.15 19.05 -8.91
CA ASP A 17 13.13 18.43 -9.80
C ASP A 17 14.18 17.58 -9.07
N ILE A 18 13.99 17.33 -7.77
CA ILE A 18 14.96 16.54 -6.99
C ILE A 18 15.06 15.12 -7.52
N CYS A 19 16.29 14.72 -7.86
CA CYS A 19 16.59 13.35 -8.28
C CYS A 19 16.62 12.43 -7.05
N MET A 20 15.88 11.31 -7.10
CA MET A 20 15.82 10.35 -5.98
C MET A 20 17.18 9.69 -5.71
N ASP A 21 17.95 9.40 -6.75
CA ASP A 21 19.29 8.83 -6.62
C ASP A 21 20.25 9.83 -5.93
N GLU A 22 20.12 11.12 -6.26
CA GLU A 22 20.91 12.17 -5.61
C GLU A 22 20.50 12.35 -4.15
N LEU A 23 19.21 12.35 -3.84
CA LEU A 23 18.69 12.40 -2.48
C LEU A 23 19.21 11.23 -1.64
N ALA A 24 19.12 10.01 -2.17
CA ALA A 24 19.62 8.82 -1.50
C ALA A 24 21.14 8.85 -1.30
N HIS A 25 21.87 9.34 -2.30
CA HIS A 25 23.32 9.52 -2.22
C HIS A 25 23.72 10.57 -1.17
N ASP A 26 23.09 11.75 -1.16
CA ASP A 26 23.38 12.81 -0.19
C ASP A 26 23.07 12.37 1.24
N LEU A 27 21.95 11.66 1.45
CA LEU A 27 21.63 11.04 2.74
C LEU A 27 22.71 10.06 3.17
N THR A 28 23.11 9.15 2.29
CA THR A 28 24.16 8.15 2.56
C THR A 28 25.49 8.79 2.92
N MET A 29 25.91 9.82 2.17
CA MET A 29 27.20 10.45 2.36
C MET A 29 27.27 11.36 3.59
N ARG A 30 26.15 11.95 4.00
CA ARG A 30 26.14 12.98 5.06
C ARG A 30 25.51 12.52 6.37
N THR A 31 24.67 11.50 6.32
CA THR A 31 23.75 11.17 7.43
C THR A 31 23.71 9.68 7.75
N VAL A 32 23.12 8.88 6.85
CA VAL A 32 22.80 7.47 7.07
C VAL A 32 22.63 6.76 5.72
N GLU A 33 23.10 5.53 5.63
CA GLU A 33 23.01 4.71 4.43
C GLU A 33 21.56 4.43 4.03
N VAL A 34 21.28 4.67 2.75
CA VAL A 34 20.04 4.29 2.08
C VAL A 34 20.32 2.98 1.33
N GLU A 35 19.80 1.86 1.85
CA GLU A 35 19.99 0.52 1.30
C GLU A 35 19.25 0.35 -0.03
N SER A 36 18.05 0.91 -0.14
CA SER A 36 17.24 0.82 -1.34
C SER A 36 16.25 1.98 -1.47
N VAL A 37 15.87 2.25 -2.72
CA VAL A 37 14.80 3.19 -3.10
C VAL A 37 13.83 2.40 -3.97
N SER A 38 12.54 2.44 -3.65
CA SER A 38 11.51 1.68 -4.37
C SER A 38 10.19 2.43 -4.42
N ASN A 39 9.37 2.15 -5.43
CA ASN A 39 7.98 2.61 -5.51
C ASN A 39 7.03 1.40 -5.54
N PRO A 40 6.14 1.21 -4.56
CA PRO A 40 5.16 0.11 -4.57
C PRO A 40 4.25 0.10 -5.81
N LYS A 41 4.05 1.25 -6.47
CA LYS A 41 3.32 1.34 -7.74
C LYS A 41 3.93 0.49 -8.84
N ASP A 42 5.25 0.37 -8.90
CA ASP A 42 5.96 -0.38 -9.95
C ASP A 42 5.57 -1.86 -9.95
N ASP A 43 5.17 -2.37 -8.78
CA ASP A 43 4.71 -3.74 -8.62
C ASP A 43 3.26 -3.96 -9.09
N LEU A 44 2.52 -2.88 -9.32
CA LEU A 44 1.09 -2.87 -9.66
C LEU A 44 0.81 -2.29 -11.06
N GLU A 45 1.81 -2.28 -11.94
CA GLU A 45 1.67 -1.81 -13.32
C GLU A 45 0.58 -2.59 -14.08
N ASN A 46 -0.29 -1.85 -14.80
CA ASN A 46 -1.43 -2.40 -15.56
C ASN A 46 -2.43 -3.18 -14.70
N ILE A 47 -2.54 -2.83 -13.42
CA ILE A 47 -3.58 -3.33 -12.52
C ILE A 47 -4.56 -2.19 -12.25
N ILE A 48 -5.81 -2.40 -12.62
CA ILE A 48 -6.86 -1.39 -12.57
C ILE A 48 -8.05 -1.85 -11.74
N ILE A 49 -8.95 -0.93 -11.42
CA ILE A 49 -10.25 -1.24 -10.85
C ILE A 49 -11.20 -1.70 -11.97
N GLY A 50 -11.66 -2.94 -11.88
CA GLY A 50 -12.75 -3.48 -12.70
C GLY A 50 -14.06 -3.56 -11.92
N ARG A 51 -15.19 -3.54 -12.61
CA ARG A 51 -16.51 -3.83 -12.01
C ARG A 51 -17.13 -5.06 -12.65
N ILE A 52 -17.48 -6.05 -11.84
CA ILE A 52 -18.16 -7.25 -12.33
C ILE A 52 -19.58 -6.89 -12.79
N VAL A 53 -19.88 -7.12 -14.06
CA VAL A 53 -21.20 -6.90 -14.69
C VAL A 53 -22.05 -8.17 -14.62
N SER A 54 -21.45 -9.35 -14.81
CA SER A 54 -22.15 -10.62 -14.63
C SER A 54 -21.19 -11.72 -14.18
N VAL A 55 -21.74 -12.74 -13.52
CA VAL A 55 -21.00 -13.95 -13.11
C VAL A 55 -21.80 -15.18 -13.53
N ASP A 56 -21.27 -15.92 -14.49
CA ASP A 56 -21.85 -17.16 -14.99
C ASP A 56 -20.97 -18.36 -14.63
N ARG A 57 -21.57 -19.54 -14.48
CA ARG A 57 -20.80 -20.77 -14.28
C ARG A 57 -20.02 -21.12 -15.54
N HIS A 58 -18.77 -21.55 -15.38
CA HIS A 58 -17.95 -21.94 -16.50
C HIS A 58 -18.49 -23.23 -17.15
N PRO A 59 -18.68 -23.28 -18.49
CA PRO A 59 -19.35 -24.40 -19.16
C PRO A 59 -18.58 -25.73 -19.09
N ASN A 60 -17.25 -25.64 -18.94
CA ASN A 60 -16.35 -26.81 -18.95
C ASN A 60 -15.57 -27.01 -17.62
N ALA A 61 -15.94 -26.34 -16.53
CA ALA A 61 -15.21 -26.44 -15.25
C ALA A 61 -16.07 -26.06 -14.04
N ASP A 62 -16.18 -26.95 -13.05
CA ASP A 62 -17.07 -26.74 -11.89
C ASP A 62 -16.59 -25.68 -10.88
N LYS A 63 -15.28 -25.42 -10.84
CA LYS A 63 -14.63 -24.48 -9.89
C LYS A 63 -14.32 -23.11 -10.50
N LEU A 64 -14.74 -22.85 -11.73
CA LEU A 64 -14.48 -21.59 -12.42
C LEU A 64 -15.79 -20.89 -12.75
N SER A 65 -15.72 -19.57 -12.77
CA SER A 65 -16.77 -18.67 -13.22
C SER A 65 -16.27 -17.88 -14.42
N VAL A 66 -17.18 -17.54 -15.33
CA VAL A 66 -16.95 -16.61 -16.42
C VAL A 66 -17.57 -15.29 -16.00
N CYS A 67 -16.74 -14.28 -15.80
CA CYS A 67 -17.16 -12.95 -15.39
C CYS A 67 -17.07 -12.01 -16.58
N MET A 68 -18.13 -11.21 -16.81
CA MET A 68 -18.02 -10.01 -17.64
C MET A 68 -17.65 -8.87 -16.72
N VAL A 69 -16.58 -8.14 -17.05
CA VAL A 69 -16.01 -7.08 -16.21
C VAL A 69 -15.93 -5.80 -17.03
N ASP A 70 -16.59 -4.76 -16.56
CA ASP A 70 -16.42 -3.40 -17.07
C ASP A 70 -15.03 -2.90 -16.66
N ILE A 71 -14.26 -2.45 -17.65
CA ILE A 71 -12.89 -1.96 -17.50
C ILE A 71 -12.75 -0.47 -17.89
N GLY A 72 -13.87 0.23 -18.11
CA GLY A 72 -13.87 1.66 -18.39
C GLY A 72 -13.54 2.03 -19.85
N THR A 73 -13.39 1.04 -20.73
CA THR A 73 -13.10 1.23 -22.17
C THR A 73 -14.35 1.29 -23.05
N GLY A 74 -15.53 1.05 -22.47
CA GLY A 74 -16.81 0.97 -23.19
C GLY A 74 -17.18 -0.42 -23.71
N GLU A 75 -16.28 -1.40 -23.61
CA GLU A 75 -16.55 -2.81 -23.87
C GLU A 75 -16.20 -3.66 -22.64
N ASP A 76 -17.08 -4.57 -22.26
CA ASP A 76 -16.84 -5.49 -21.14
C ASP A 76 -15.80 -6.56 -21.53
N SER A 77 -14.88 -6.83 -20.61
CA SER A 77 -13.84 -7.84 -20.76
C SER A 77 -14.29 -9.16 -20.15
N GLN A 78 -14.14 -10.27 -20.88
CA GLN A 78 -14.45 -11.60 -20.38
C GLN A 78 -13.26 -12.17 -19.60
N ILE A 79 -13.45 -12.43 -18.31
CA ILE A 79 -12.42 -12.95 -17.41
C ILE A 79 -12.87 -14.25 -16.76
N VAL A 80 -12.05 -15.30 -16.85
CA VAL A 80 -12.29 -16.55 -16.13
C VAL A 80 -11.64 -16.47 -14.76
N CYS A 81 -12.42 -16.65 -13.70
CA CYS A 81 -11.95 -16.53 -12.32
C CYS A 81 -12.43 -17.70 -11.46
N GLY A 82 -11.58 -18.15 -10.54
CA GLY A 82 -11.91 -19.18 -9.54
C GLY A 82 -12.32 -18.63 -8.16
N GLY A 83 -12.54 -17.31 -8.08
CA GLY A 83 -12.87 -16.62 -6.84
C GLY A 83 -14.17 -17.10 -6.20
N SER A 84 -14.18 -17.18 -4.88
CA SER A 84 -15.30 -17.68 -4.07
C SER A 84 -16.34 -16.62 -3.70
N ASN A 85 -15.95 -15.35 -3.71
CA ASN A 85 -16.75 -14.18 -3.30
C ASN A 85 -17.22 -13.29 -4.48
N LEU A 86 -17.12 -13.80 -5.72
CA LEU A 86 -17.52 -13.08 -6.93
C LEU A 86 -19.02 -12.75 -6.93
N ARG A 87 -19.36 -11.49 -7.18
CA ARG A 87 -20.75 -11.02 -7.29
C ARG A 87 -20.87 -9.85 -8.27
N GLU A 88 -22.04 -9.73 -8.90
CA GLU A 88 -22.39 -8.57 -9.73
C GLU A 88 -22.28 -7.26 -8.94
N GLY A 89 -21.75 -6.23 -9.58
CA GLY A 89 -21.52 -4.90 -9.02
C GLY A 89 -20.26 -4.76 -8.16
N MET A 90 -19.56 -5.85 -7.84
CA MET A 90 -18.33 -5.81 -7.04
C MET A 90 -17.20 -5.09 -7.78
N LEU A 91 -16.51 -4.19 -7.09
CA LEU A 91 -15.24 -3.62 -7.56
C LEU A 91 -14.09 -4.56 -7.20
N VAL A 92 -13.25 -4.87 -8.18
CA VAL A 92 -12.16 -5.84 -8.07
C VAL A 92 -10.85 -5.28 -8.61
N ALA A 93 -9.73 -5.80 -8.10
CA ALA A 93 -8.43 -5.61 -8.71
C ALA A 93 -8.33 -6.48 -9.98
N LEU A 94 -8.16 -5.84 -11.13
CA LEU A 94 -8.06 -6.49 -12.43
C LEU A 94 -6.67 -6.30 -13.03
N ALA A 95 -5.95 -7.40 -13.18
CA ALA A 95 -4.69 -7.47 -13.89
C ALA A 95 -4.94 -7.63 -15.41
N LEU A 96 -4.58 -6.60 -16.18
CA LEU A 96 -4.73 -6.59 -17.64
C LEU A 96 -3.57 -7.34 -18.33
N PRO A 97 -3.75 -7.81 -19.58
CA PRO A 97 -2.66 -8.40 -20.35
C PRO A 97 -1.46 -7.45 -20.43
N GLY A 98 -0.30 -7.89 -19.94
CA GLY A 98 0.89 -7.06 -19.80
C GLY A 98 1.37 -6.89 -18.36
N SER A 99 0.47 -6.96 -17.39
CA SER A 99 0.78 -6.88 -15.95
C SER A 99 1.55 -8.11 -15.46
N PHE A 100 2.05 -8.02 -14.23
CA PHE A 100 2.82 -9.07 -13.56
C PHE A 100 2.21 -9.39 -12.20
N VAL A 101 1.92 -10.66 -11.93
CA VAL A 101 1.32 -11.13 -10.66
C VAL A 101 2.05 -12.37 -10.15
N ARG A 102 1.95 -12.69 -8.85
CA ARG A 102 2.44 -13.96 -8.30
C ARG A 102 1.31 -14.98 -8.30
N TRP A 103 1.54 -16.14 -8.91
CA TRP A 103 0.50 -17.17 -8.99
C TRP A 103 0.30 -17.80 -7.61
N HIS A 104 -0.93 -17.75 -7.07
CA HIS A 104 -1.23 -18.18 -5.68
C HIS A 104 -0.38 -17.46 -4.61
N GLY A 105 0.10 -16.24 -4.88
CA GLY A 105 0.97 -15.50 -3.96
C GLY A 105 2.40 -16.04 -3.82
N GLU A 106 2.74 -17.14 -4.50
CA GLU A 106 4.05 -17.77 -4.38
C GLU A 106 4.92 -17.60 -5.65
N GLY A 107 6.23 -17.67 -5.45
CA GLY A 107 7.21 -17.71 -6.56
C GLY A 107 7.47 -16.37 -7.25
N GLU A 108 8.00 -16.46 -8.47
CA GLU A 108 8.33 -15.31 -9.31
C GLU A 108 7.09 -14.71 -9.98
N LYS A 109 7.16 -13.42 -10.32
CA LYS A 109 6.07 -12.76 -11.03
C LYS A 109 5.89 -13.34 -12.44
N VAL A 110 4.64 -13.60 -12.81
CA VAL A 110 4.23 -14.13 -14.10
C VAL A 110 3.50 -13.04 -14.88
N LYS A 111 3.88 -12.87 -16.15
CA LYS A 111 3.23 -11.92 -17.05
C LYS A 111 1.83 -12.40 -17.47
N ILE A 112 0.81 -11.60 -17.21
CA ILE A 112 -0.57 -11.87 -17.62
C ILE A 112 -0.71 -11.70 -19.13
N LYS A 113 -1.41 -12.66 -19.77
CA LYS A 113 -1.68 -12.68 -21.21
C LYS A 113 -3.12 -13.12 -21.44
N SER A 114 -3.73 -12.61 -22.52
CA SER A 114 -4.98 -13.16 -23.01
C SER A 114 -4.79 -14.63 -23.38
N SER A 115 -5.56 -15.53 -22.77
CA SER A 115 -5.44 -16.97 -22.96
C SER A 115 -6.80 -17.65 -22.98
N LYS A 116 -6.83 -18.96 -23.25
CA LYS A 116 -8.05 -19.77 -23.12
C LYS A 116 -7.91 -20.69 -21.93
N LEU A 117 -8.77 -20.51 -20.93
CA LEU A 117 -8.89 -21.44 -19.80
C LEU A 117 -10.04 -22.39 -20.12
N ARG A 118 -9.74 -23.69 -20.24
CA ARG A 118 -10.74 -24.75 -20.48
C ARG A 118 -11.68 -24.43 -21.66
N GLY A 119 -11.14 -23.81 -22.71
CA GLY A 119 -11.83 -23.47 -23.96
C GLY A 119 -12.47 -22.08 -24.00
N VAL A 120 -12.61 -21.38 -22.86
CA VAL A 120 -13.19 -20.04 -22.76
C VAL A 120 -12.06 -19.00 -22.72
N LYS A 121 -12.22 -17.90 -23.46
CA LYS A 121 -11.25 -16.79 -23.50
C LYS A 121 -11.22 -16.06 -22.16
N SER A 122 -10.04 -15.70 -21.67
CA SER A 122 -9.85 -14.84 -20.50
C SER A 122 -8.88 -13.72 -20.87
N GLU A 123 -9.34 -12.47 -20.77
CA GLU A 123 -8.62 -11.27 -21.19
C GLU A 123 -7.98 -10.53 -20.01
N GLY A 124 -7.41 -11.28 -19.08
CA GLY A 124 -6.85 -10.78 -17.84
C GLY A 124 -7.09 -11.74 -16.68
N MET A 125 -6.93 -11.22 -15.48
CA MET A 125 -7.09 -11.95 -14.23
C MET A 125 -7.70 -11.04 -13.16
N ILE A 126 -8.75 -11.51 -12.50
CA ILE A 126 -9.27 -10.90 -11.27
C ILE A 126 -8.39 -11.41 -10.13
N CYS A 127 -7.79 -10.51 -9.35
CA CYS A 127 -6.71 -10.85 -8.41
C CYS A 127 -7.15 -10.94 -6.95
N ALA A 128 -6.60 -11.93 -6.25
CA ALA A 128 -6.54 -11.95 -4.79
C ALA A 128 -5.44 -11.01 -4.27
N SER A 129 -5.47 -10.68 -2.98
CA SER A 129 -4.49 -9.79 -2.37
C SER A 129 -3.07 -10.34 -2.36
N GLU A 130 -2.93 -11.64 -2.07
CA GLU A 130 -1.65 -12.36 -2.04
C GLU A 130 -0.95 -12.35 -3.41
N GLU A 131 -1.71 -12.42 -4.50
CA GLU A 131 -1.19 -12.41 -5.87
C GLU A 131 -0.55 -11.06 -6.24
N LEU A 132 -0.94 -10.00 -5.51
CA LEU A 132 -0.46 -8.63 -5.66
C LEU A 132 0.48 -8.19 -4.53
N CYS A 133 0.86 -9.09 -3.62
CA CYS A 133 1.64 -8.77 -2.41
C CYS A 133 0.96 -7.71 -1.50
N LEU A 134 -0.37 -7.74 -1.43
CA LEU A 134 -1.19 -6.81 -0.64
C LEU A 134 -1.91 -7.51 0.53
N GLU A 135 -1.52 -8.72 0.91
CA GLU A 135 -2.15 -9.53 1.96
C GLU A 135 -2.12 -8.87 3.34
N ALA A 136 -1.11 -8.04 3.63
CA ALA A 136 -1.03 -7.28 4.87
C ALA A 136 -2.08 -6.17 4.96
N LEU A 137 -2.47 -5.59 3.82
CA LEU A 137 -3.50 -4.55 3.72
C LEU A 137 -4.90 -5.16 3.57
N PHE A 138 -4.99 -6.31 2.89
CA PHE A 138 -6.22 -7.01 2.57
C PHE A 138 -6.09 -8.49 2.99
N PRO A 139 -6.21 -8.78 4.29
CA PRO A 139 -6.12 -10.16 4.78
C PRO A 139 -7.29 -10.99 4.23
N SER A 140 -6.96 -12.07 3.55
CA SER A 140 -7.92 -13.02 3.00
C SER A 140 -8.30 -14.09 4.06
N LYS A 141 -9.49 -14.66 3.98
CA LYS A 141 -9.89 -15.83 4.77
C LYS A 141 -9.57 -17.15 4.07
N SER A 142 -9.26 -17.10 2.78
CA SER A 142 -8.87 -18.24 1.96
C SER A 142 -8.18 -17.78 0.69
N GLU A 143 -7.32 -18.64 0.13
CA GLU A 143 -6.64 -18.42 -1.17
C GLU A 143 -7.61 -18.14 -2.34
N ALA A 144 -8.87 -18.55 -2.22
CA ALA A 144 -9.89 -18.33 -3.24
C ALA A 144 -10.68 -17.02 -3.04
N GLU A 145 -10.38 -16.22 -2.01
CA GLU A 145 -11.04 -14.94 -1.78
C GLU A 145 -10.36 -13.84 -2.61
N ILE A 146 -11.14 -13.21 -3.47
CA ILE A 146 -10.69 -12.11 -4.33
C ILE A 146 -10.77 -10.79 -3.57
N MET A 147 -9.89 -9.86 -3.90
CA MET A 147 -9.88 -8.52 -3.32
C MET A 147 -11.20 -7.77 -3.62
N ASP A 148 -11.91 -7.39 -2.56
CA ASP A 148 -13.11 -6.57 -2.63
C ASP A 148 -12.79 -5.10 -2.40
N LEU A 149 -12.88 -4.30 -3.45
CA LEU A 149 -12.58 -2.86 -3.41
C LEU A 149 -13.86 -2.01 -3.36
N SER A 150 -15.02 -2.62 -3.12
CA SER A 150 -16.32 -1.92 -3.16
C SER A 150 -16.49 -0.89 -2.04
N SER A 151 -15.69 -0.96 -0.97
CA SER A 151 -15.66 0.05 0.10
C SER A 151 -14.80 1.27 -0.23
N PHE A 152 -13.96 1.19 -1.26
CA PHE A 152 -13.08 2.27 -1.67
C PHE A 152 -13.82 3.24 -2.58
N LYS A 153 -13.45 4.52 -2.48
CA LYS A 153 -13.93 5.55 -3.40
C LYS A 153 -13.12 5.46 -4.70
N ALA A 154 -13.51 4.56 -5.59
CA ALA A 154 -12.84 4.30 -6.85
C ALA A 154 -13.82 4.25 -8.04
N SER A 155 -13.32 4.62 -9.20
CA SER A 155 -14.02 4.51 -10.48
C SER A 155 -13.45 3.35 -11.29
N VAL A 156 -14.29 2.78 -12.17
CA VAL A 156 -13.84 1.75 -13.10
C VAL A 156 -12.76 2.33 -14.01
N GLY A 157 -11.65 1.60 -14.17
CA GLY A 157 -10.49 2.00 -14.98
C GLY A 157 -9.41 2.75 -14.20
N ASP A 158 -9.66 3.16 -12.95
CA ASP A 158 -8.63 3.80 -12.12
C ASP A 158 -7.47 2.83 -11.86
N GLU A 159 -6.23 3.34 -11.81
CA GLU A 159 -5.06 2.55 -11.43
C GLU A 159 -5.16 2.13 -9.95
N LEU A 160 -4.95 0.83 -9.69
CA LEU A 160 -5.06 0.29 -8.32
C LEU A 160 -4.08 0.99 -7.37
N ALA A 161 -2.84 1.22 -7.82
CA ALA A 161 -1.83 1.90 -7.03
C ALA A 161 -2.26 3.31 -6.62
N SER A 162 -2.92 4.06 -7.51
CA SER A 162 -3.42 5.39 -7.19
C SER A 162 -4.59 5.34 -6.21
N VAL A 163 -5.52 4.40 -6.37
CA VAL A 163 -6.68 4.23 -5.47
C VAL A 163 -6.25 3.86 -4.05
N LEU A 164 -5.19 3.08 -3.91
CA LEU A 164 -4.63 2.67 -2.63
C LEU A 164 -3.56 3.64 -2.09
N GLU A 165 -3.32 4.77 -2.77
CA GLU A 165 -2.29 5.75 -2.41
C GLU A 165 -0.88 5.14 -2.28
N LEU A 166 -0.57 4.16 -3.14
CA LEU A 166 0.70 3.42 -3.19
C LEU A 166 1.74 4.03 -4.13
N ASP A 167 1.42 5.14 -4.80
CA ASP A 167 2.39 5.95 -5.56
C ASP A 167 3.23 6.79 -4.60
N ASP A 168 4.24 6.15 -4.01
CA ASP A 168 5.14 6.74 -3.02
C ASP A 168 6.55 6.19 -3.17
N ILE A 169 7.54 7.03 -2.89
CA ILE A 169 8.93 6.61 -2.85
C ILE A 169 9.24 6.17 -1.43
N LEU A 170 9.60 4.90 -1.29
CA LEU A 170 10.04 4.30 -0.04
C LEU A 170 11.56 4.26 -0.01
N LEU A 171 12.14 4.85 1.04
CA LEU A 171 13.57 4.79 1.33
C LEU A 171 13.81 3.75 2.43
N GLU A 172 14.62 2.74 2.14
CA GLU A 172 15.10 1.79 3.14
C GLU A 172 16.41 2.31 3.76
N ILE A 173 16.36 2.63 5.05
CA ILE A 173 17.46 3.20 5.81
C ILE A 173 18.13 2.10 6.65
N ASP A 174 19.45 1.95 6.57
CA ASP A 174 20.19 1.07 7.48
C ASP A 174 20.27 1.70 8.88
N ASN A 175 19.31 1.33 9.72
CA ASN A 175 19.28 1.76 11.11
C ASN A 175 20.04 0.81 12.05
N LYS A 176 20.52 -0.35 11.57
CA LYS A 176 21.22 -1.34 12.42
C LYS A 176 22.62 -0.87 12.78
N SER A 177 23.28 -0.21 11.83
CA SER A 177 24.63 0.34 12.01
C SER A 177 24.63 1.67 12.80
N MET A 178 23.47 2.29 12.96
CA MET A 178 23.31 3.64 13.52
C MET A 178 22.89 3.62 15.00
N THR A 179 23.87 3.60 15.90
CA THR A 179 23.65 3.53 17.37
C THR A 179 23.64 4.89 18.08
N ASN A 180 24.11 5.95 17.41
CA ASN A 180 24.31 7.29 17.99
C ASN A 180 23.28 8.34 17.52
N ARG A 181 22.36 7.97 16.63
CA ARG A 181 21.35 8.88 16.03
C ARG A 181 19.92 8.31 16.16
N PRO A 182 19.41 8.11 17.40
CA PRO A 182 18.04 7.63 17.62
C PRO A 182 16.99 8.63 17.10
N ASP A 183 17.40 9.88 16.92
CA ASP A 183 16.59 10.95 16.36
C ASP A 183 16.22 10.74 14.89
N LEU A 184 16.85 9.78 14.20
CA LEU A 184 16.59 9.38 12.82
C LEU A 184 15.72 8.12 12.69
N TRP A 185 15.19 7.59 13.80
CA TRP A 185 14.31 6.42 13.81
C TRP A 185 12.86 6.78 13.48
N GLY A 186 12.66 7.63 12.47
CA GLY A 186 11.36 8.04 11.99
C GLY A 186 11.42 9.18 10.97
N HIS A 187 10.28 9.41 10.32
CA HIS A 187 10.13 10.36 9.22
C HIS A 187 10.58 11.78 9.56
N TYR A 188 10.22 12.30 10.75
CA TYR A 188 10.58 13.67 11.14
C TYR A 188 12.09 13.85 11.31
N GLY A 189 12.78 12.82 11.80
CA GLY A 189 14.24 12.82 11.93
C GLY A 189 14.94 12.91 10.59
N ILE A 190 14.56 12.03 9.67
CA ILE A 190 15.05 12.03 8.30
C ILE A 190 14.72 13.35 7.59
N ALA A 191 13.48 13.85 7.75
CA ALA A 191 13.07 15.14 7.22
C ALA A 191 13.95 16.29 7.74
N ARG A 192 14.30 16.29 9.03
CA ARG A 192 15.23 17.30 9.59
C ARG A 192 16.61 17.27 8.95
N GLU A 193 17.15 16.09 8.68
CA GLU A 193 18.47 15.99 8.01
C GLU A 193 18.38 16.44 6.56
N ILE A 194 17.34 16.05 5.83
CA ILE A 194 17.10 16.53 4.47
C ILE A 194 16.98 18.06 4.44
N ALA A 195 16.23 18.64 5.39
CA ALA A 195 16.13 20.09 5.54
C ALA A 195 17.51 20.75 5.76
N ALA A 196 18.38 20.15 6.56
CA ALA A 196 19.72 20.65 6.78
C ALA A 196 20.63 20.50 5.56
N ILE A 197 20.54 19.38 4.83
CA ILE A 197 21.35 19.07 3.64
C ILE A 197 21.07 20.05 2.50
N TYR A 198 19.79 20.35 2.27
CA TYR A 198 19.33 21.19 1.16
C TYR A 198 18.98 22.63 1.60
N GLU A 199 19.31 23.01 2.84
CA GLU A 199 19.04 24.34 3.40
C GLU A 199 17.55 24.76 3.29
N LEU A 200 16.65 23.82 3.52
CA LEU A 200 15.21 23.99 3.42
C LEU A 200 14.58 24.27 4.80
N PRO A 201 13.45 24.99 4.87
CA PRO A 201 12.71 25.15 6.11
C PRO A 201 12.09 23.82 6.55
N LEU A 202 12.36 23.43 7.80
CA LEU A 202 11.67 22.32 8.46
C LEU A 202 10.38 22.83 9.11
N LYS A 203 9.24 22.25 8.73
CA LYS A 203 7.95 22.52 9.37
C LYS A 203 7.92 21.85 10.76
N PRO A 204 7.30 22.47 11.77
CA PRO A 204 7.20 21.90 13.10
C PRO A 204 6.30 20.65 13.10
N LEU A 205 6.49 19.79 14.12
CA LEU A 205 5.52 18.74 14.40
C LEU A 205 4.15 19.35 14.72
N PRO A 206 3.03 18.71 14.30
CA PRO A 206 1.70 19.16 14.68
C PRO A 206 1.56 19.25 16.20
N GLU A 207 1.03 20.36 16.69
CA GLU A 207 0.71 20.47 18.11
C GLU A 207 -0.47 19.55 18.44
N PHE A 208 -0.28 18.70 19.43
CA PHE A 208 -1.35 17.90 19.99
C PHE A 208 -1.89 18.61 21.23
N SER A 209 -3.16 18.99 21.18
CA SER A 209 -3.90 19.55 22.32
C SER A 209 -5.12 18.68 22.60
N ILE A 210 -5.42 18.49 23.88
CA ILE A 210 -6.61 17.77 24.34
C ILE A 210 -7.64 18.83 24.71
N GLU A 211 -8.83 18.74 24.12
CA GLU A 211 -9.96 19.58 24.49
C GLU A 211 -10.66 18.99 25.71
N GLY A 212 -10.98 19.84 26.70
CA GLY A 212 -11.70 19.44 27.91
C GLY A 212 -10.83 19.11 29.11
N ASP A 213 -11.48 18.68 30.19
CA ASP A 213 -10.80 18.28 31.43
C ASP A 213 -10.21 16.87 31.27
N ILE A 214 -8.93 16.72 31.61
CA ILE A 214 -8.23 15.44 31.60
C ILE A 214 -8.52 14.73 32.92
N GLU A 215 -9.19 13.58 32.87
CA GLU A 215 -9.42 12.76 34.06
C GLU A 215 -8.10 12.19 34.60
N GLU A 216 -7.85 12.34 35.90
CA GLU A 216 -6.65 11.80 36.51
C GLU A 216 -6.73 10.28 36.63
N TYR A 217 -5.71 9.58 36.10
CA TYR A 217 -5.55 8.14 36.29
C TYR A 217 -4.42 7.87 37.29
N PRO A 218 -4.62 7.00 38.31
CA PRO A 218 -3.67 6.83 39.41
C PRO A 218 -2.43 6.03 38.99
N VAL A 219 -1.47 6.71 38.33
CA VAL A 219 -0.18 6.13 37.95
C VAL A 219 0.87 6.42 39.03
N LYS A 220 1.59 5.38 39.47
CA LYS A 220 2.71 5.50 40.41
C LYS A 220 4.00 4.97 39.79
N ILE A 221 4.99 5.85 39.63
CA ILE A 221 6.33 5.49 39.16
C ILE A 221 7.19 5.05 40.34
N LEU A 222 7.63 3.80 40.33
CA LEU A 222 8.44 3.20 41.40
C LEU A 222 9.95 3.20 41.11
N SER A 223 10.37 3.71 39.95
CA SER A 223 11.75 3.69 39.47
C SER A 223 12.25 5.09 39.17
N ASN A 224 13.51 5.37 39.54
CA ASN A 224 14.18 6.63 39.21
C ASN A 224 14.68 6.67 37.76
N SER A 225 14.56 5.57 37.00
CA SER A 225 15.00 5.51 35.60
C SER A 225 13.97 6.03 34.61
N CYS A 226 12.75 6.37 35.07
CA CYS A 226 11.70 6.92 34.22
C CYS A 226 11.71 8.45 34.31
N TYR A 227 12.32 9.10 33.31
CA TYR A 227 12.44 10.56 33.28
C TYR A 227 11.13 11.27 32.90
N ARG A 228 10.23 10.59 32.17
CA ARG A 228 8.91 11.10 31.79
C ARG A 228 7.96 9.94 31.54
N TYR A 229 6.74 10.04 32.08
CA TYR A 229 5.62 9.15 31.77
C TYR A 229 4.41 10.03 31.43
N ALA A 230 3.73 9.71 30.34
CA ALA A 230 2.48 10.36 29.94
C ALA A 230 1.47 9.26 29.59
N GLY A 231 0.23 9.41 30.05
CA GLY A 231 -0.87 8.50 29.78
C GLY A 231 -2.16 9.28 29.62
N LEU A 232 -3.07 8.76 28.80
CA LEU A 232 -4.38 9.34 28.53
C LEU A 232 -5.40 8.20 28.51
N LEU A 233 -6.53 8.39 29.20
CA LEU A 233 -7.62 7.41 29.22
C LEU A 233 -8.52 7.65 28.01
N TYR A 234 -8.74 6.60 27.22
CA TYR A 234 -9.74 6.55 26.16
C TYR A 234 -10.73 5.42 26.48
N ASP A 235 -12.00 5.76 26.61
CA ASP A 235 -13.10 4.82 26.88
C ASP A 235 -14.01 4.67 25.64
N GLY A 236 -14.93 3.69 25.70
CA GLY A 236 -15.93 3.49 24.64
C GLY A 236 -15.40 2.96 23.29
N LEU A 237 -14.15 2.50 23.24
CA LEU A 237 -13.58 1.92 22.03
C LEU A 237 -14.34 0.67 21.60
N GLN A 238 -14.75 0.62 20.32
CA GLN A 238 -15.25 -0.58 19.68
C GLN A 238 -14.15 -1.16 18.81
N ASN A 239 -13.75 -2.40 19.10
CA ASN A 239 -12.90 -3.16 18.18
C ASN A 239 -13.78 -3.58 17.00
N VAL A 240 -13.45 -3.06 15.82
CA VAL A 240 -14.08 -3.45 14.54
C VAL A 240 -13.45 -4.74 14.04
#